data_AF-A0A3B9QE51-F1
#
_entry.id   AF-A0A3B9QE51-F1
#
_cell.length_a   1.000
_cell.length_b   1.000
_cell.length_c   1.000
_cell.angle_alpha   90.00
_cell.angle_beta   90.00
_cell.angle_gamma   90.00
#
_symmetry.space_group_name_H-M   'P 1'
#
loop_
_entity.id
_entity.type
_entity.pdbx_description
1 polymer ?
#
loop_
_entity_poly.entity_id
_entity_poly.type
_entity_poly.pdbx_seq_one_letter_code
_entity_poly.pdbx_strand_id
1 'polypeptide(L)'
;MSLNRTPRANRVHIGIFGRRNAGKSSLINAITGQDIALVSDTPGTTTDPVYKSMELPGAGPVVFIDTPGLDDEGNLGQARVRRAARILERTDVAVLVVDPVAGLGETEEALLEAVMAKAIPLVTVVAKQDTWTDASCLEDVRAKVQAILSQKTQAGPQAAIIGRADQAAQVAKLKAQPHVQSEAQPEAQSPAPPLAGPEIGEAGSKARIKAKSTSRKAASEPMVLGVSAVTGEGVRELVLRLTQLINHRFADAEPAIVGDLLEPGDTVFLVVPLDLQAPKGRLILPQVQVIRDLLDHDCTAVMVKTGYLADALENSKQPPALVITDSQVFGEVDAVLPQNIPLTSFSILFARYKGDLVELARGARALAGLKPYDKVLIAEACTHHPIADDIGTVKIPRWLEEKVGGPLEFSWQRGADYREDLSQYKVIIHCGGCMLNRRAMWSRIEAAKAAGVPITNYGMTIAYTRGILERALEPFDL
;
A
#
# COMPACT_ATOMS: atom_id res chain seq x y z
N MET A 1 -5.24 -20.82 -18.34
CA MET A 1 -6.38 -19.91 -18.10
C MET A 1 -6.11 -18.60 -18.84
N SER A 2 -7.13 -17.77 -19.17
CA SER A 2 -6.90 -16.51 -19.93
C SER A 2 -6.53 -15.34 -19.00
N LEU A 3 -5.45 -14.64 -19.34
CA LEU A 3 -4.65 -13.77 -18.45
C LEU A 3 -5.21 -12.34 -18.28
N ASN A 4 -6.28 -12.00 -19.01
CA ASN A 4 -6.86 -10.65 -19.06
C ASN A 4 -7.71 -10.27 -17.82
N ARG A 5 -7.57 -10.96 -16.67
CA ARG A 5 -8.46 -10.80 -15.51
C ARG A 5 -7.83 -10.21 -14.24
N THR A 6 -6.52 -10.39 -13.99
CA THR A 6 -5.87 -9.75 -12.83
C THR A 6 -5.70 -8.24 -13.11
N PRO A 7 -6.36 -7.35 -12.36
CA PRO A 7 -6.26 -5.91 -12.59
C PRO A 7 -4.88 -5.39 -12.20
N ARG A 8 -4.41 -4.32 -12.85
CA ARG A 8 -3.10 -3.69 -12.56
C ARG A 8 -2.91 -3.30 -11.09
N ALA A 9 -3.98 -3.06 -10.36
CA ALA A 9 -3.99 -2.74 -8.93
C ALA A 9 -3.69 -3.95 -8.01
N ASN A 10 -3.63 -5.17 -8.56
CA ASN A 10 -3.33 -6.43 -7.88
C ASN A 10 -2.24 -7.21 -8.65
N ARG A 11 -1.24 -6.49 -9.18
CA ARG A 11 -0.06 -7.02 -9.86
C ARG A 11 1.17 -6.39 -9.24
N VAL A 12 2.31 -7.08 -9.33
CA VAL A 12 3.59 -6.53 -8.85
C VAL A 12 4.05 -5.40 -9.78
N HIS A 13 4.37 -4.23 -9.23
CA HIS A 13 4.83 -3.07 -10.01
C HIS A 13 6.35 -3.00 -10.06
N ILE A 14 6.94 -3.25 -11.23
CA ILE A 14 8.39 -3.20 -11.46
C ILE A 14 8.73 -1.84 -12.09
N GLY A 15 9.42 -0.97 -11.35
CA GLY A 15 9.79 0.37 -11.82
C GLY A 15 11.15 0.36 -12.51
N ILE A 16 11.22 0.81 -13.77
CA ILE A 16 12.46 0.85 -14.56
C ILE A 16 12.98 2.29 -14.62
N PHE A 17 14.01 2.58 -13.82
CA PHE A 17 14.61 3.90 -13.62
C PHE A 17 15.99 4.02 -14.29
N GLY A 18 16.52 5.24 -14.39
CA GLY A 18 17.80 5.55 -15.06
C GLY A 18 17.69 6.74 -16.01
N ARG A 19 18.83 7.23 -16.51
CA ARG A 19 18.91 8.42 -17.40
C ARG A 19 18.19 8.24 -18.74
N ARG A 20 18.04 9.32 -19.51
CA ARG A 20 17.70 9.29 -20.94
C ARG A 20 18.78 8.48 -21.65
N ASN A 21 18.39 7.71 -22.66
CA ASN A 21 19.28 6.91 -23.51
C ASN A 21 20.13 5.82 -22.79
N ALA A 22 19.93 5.59 -21.48
CA ALA A 22 20.57 4.51 -20.72
C ALA A 22 20.08 3.09 -21.12
N GLY A 23 19.03 2.98 -21.94
CA GLY A 23 18.54 1.72 -22.50
C GLY A 23 17.25 1.17 -21.89
N LYS A 24 16.58 1.90 -20.99
CA LYS A 24 15.37 1.45 -20.26
C LYS A 24 14.30 0.77 -21.12
N SER A 25 13.78 1.46 -22.13
CA SER A 25 12.73 0.91 -23.00
C SER A 25 13.23 -0.26 -23.85
N SER A 26 14.50 -0.28 -24.23
CA SER A 26 15.15 -1.42 -24.90
C SER A 26 15.26 -2.63 -23.98
N LEU A 27 15.61 -2.42 -22.70
CA LEU A 27 15.67 -3.47 -21.68
C LEU A 27 14.28 -4.08 -21.41
N ILE A 28 13.24 -3.24 -21.29
CA ILE A 28 11.86 -3.71 -21.20
C ILE A 28 11.50 -4.55 -22.43
N ASN A 29 11.80 -4.05 -23.64
CA ASN A 29 11.50 -4.78 -24.87
C ASN A 29 12.26 -6.11 -24.97
N ALA A 30 13.53 -6.17 -24.52
CA ALA A 30 14.33 -7.39 -24.49
C ALA A 30 13.80 -8.41 -23.47
N ILE A 31 13.31 -7.96 -22.31
CA ILE A 31 12.57 -8.81 -21.37
C ILE A 31 11.31 -9.36 -22.05
N THR A 32 10.50 -8.51 -22.71
CA THR A 32 9.27 -8.95 -23.41
C THR A 32 9.51 -9.81 -24.65
N GLY A 33 10.73 -9.82 -25.20
CA GLY A 33 11.12 -10.54 -26.41
C GLY A 33 11.54 -11.99 -26.17
N GLN A 34 11.50 -12.47 -24.91
CA GLN A 34 11.38 -13.90 -24.61
C GLN A 34 9.94 -14.38 -24.92
N ASP A 35 9.66 -15.68 -24.78
CA ASP A 35 8.31 -16.25 -24.98
C ASP A 35 7.30 -15.81 -23.89
N ILE A 36 6.96 -14.52 -23.88
CA ILE A 36 6.13 -13.85 -22.88
C ILE A 36 4.85 -13.32 -23.54
N ALA A 37 3.70 -13.64 -22.95
CA ALA A 37 2.43 -13.04 -23.34
C ALA A 37 2.39 -11.56 -22.95
N LEU A 38 2.46 -10.67 -23.94
CA LEU A 38 2.14 -9.24 -23.81
C LEU A 38 0.63 -9.07 -23.53
N VAL A 39 0.27 -8.37 -22.46
CA VAL A 39 -1.13 -8.21 -22.00
C VAL A 39 -1.51 -6.73 -21.98
N SER A 40 -1.84 -6.20 -23.16
CA SER A 40 -2.32 -4.82 -23.39
C SER A 40 -1.42 -3.70 -22.85
N ASP A 41 -0.74 -3.04 -23.78
CA ASP A 41 -0.25 -1.67 -23.54
C ASP A 41 -1.40 -0.72 -23.18
N THR A 42 -1.05 0.40 -22.55
CA THR A 42 -1.88 1.60 -22.52
C THR A 42 -1.00 2.77 -22.92
N PRO A 43 -1.18 3.35 -24.13
CA PRO A 43 -0.33 4.43 -24.59
C PRO A 43 -0.38 5.64 -23.66
N GLY A 44 0.75 5.95 -23.04
CA GLY A 44 1.06 7.28 -22.50
C GLY A 44 1.92 8.04 -23.50
N THR A 45 1.87 9.38 -23.47
CA THR A 45 2.86 10.20 -24.17
C THR A 45 4.24 10.05 -23.53
N THR A 46 5.30 10.43 -24.23
CA THR A 46 6.70 10.36 -23.75
C THR A 46 7.00 11.22 -22.50
N THR A 47 6.02 12.01 -22.04
CA THR A 47 6.06 12.81 -20.82
C THR A 47 5.24 12.23 -19.67
N ASP A 48 4.65 11.03 -19.79
CA ASP A 48 3.97 10.29 -18.72
C ASP A 48 4.50 8.85 -18.53
N PRO A 49 4.42 8.24 -17.32
CA PRO A 49 4.97 6.90 -17.09
C PRO A 49 4.15 5.85 -17.83
N VAL A 50 4.80 4.99 -18.62
CA VAL A 50 4.12 4.01 -19.46
C VAL A 50 4.02 2.67 -18.71
N TYR A 51 2.78 2.18 -18.54
CA TYR A 51 2.48 0.96 -17.79
C TYR A 51 2.27 -0.21 -18.78
N LYS A 52 3.28 -1.07 -18.95
CA LYS A 52 3.19 -2.31 -19.75
C LYS A 52 2.81 -3.47 -18.85
N SER A 53 1.79 -4.24 -19.21
CA SER A 53 1.32 -5.40 -18.42
C SER A 53 1.60 -6.71 -19.15
N MET A 54 2.06 -7.72 -18.43
CA MET A 54 2.51 -9.02 -18.98
C MET A 54 2.65 -10.06 -17.87
N GLU A 55 3.02 -11.29 -18.25
CA GLU A 55 3.51 -12.31 -17.32
C GLU A 55 5.05 -12.24 -17.23
N LEU A 56 5.61 -12.46 -16.04
CA LEU A 56 7.05 -12.68 -15.85
C LEU A 56 7.30 -14.17 -15.51
N PRO A 57 8.16 -14.89 -16.25
CA PRO A 57 8.40 -16.32 -16.02
C PRO A 57 8.78 -16.66 -14.57
N GLY A 58 7.97 -17.52 -13.95
CA GLY A 58 8.12 -17.95 -12.56
C GLY A 58 7.62 -16.97 -11.49
N ALA A 59 7.14 -15.79 -11.88
CA ALA A 59 6.61 -14.74 -10.99
C ALA A 59 5.15 -14.33 -11.30
N GLY A 60 4.62 -14.65 -12.49
CA GLY A 60 3.22 -14.42 -12.86
C GLY A 60 2.92 -12.97 -13.30
N PRO A 61 1.71 -12.45 -13.07
CA PRO A 61 1.24 -11.21 -13.70
C PRO A 61 1.87 -9.95 -13.08
N VAL A 62 2.70 -9.26 -13.86
CA VAL A 62 3.41 -8.03 -13.45
C VAL A 62 2.95 -6.80 -14.24
N VAL A 63 3.37 -5.62 -13.78
CA VAL A 63 3.31 -4.35 -14.51
C VAL A 63 4.70 -3.71 -14.50
N PHE A 64 5.30 -3.54 -15.67
CA PHE A 64 6.49 -2.71 -15.82
C PHE A 64 6.06 -1.25 -15.97
N ILE A 65 6.71 -0.36 -15.20
CA ILE A 65 6.56 1.09 -15.31
C ILE A 65 7.82 1.64 -15.96
N ASP A 66 7.74 1.99 -17.25
CA ASP A 66 8.82 2.71 -17.93
C ASP A 66 8.79 4.18 -17.47
N THR A 67 9.84 4.64 -16.79
CA THR A 67 9.91 6.02 -16.32
C THR A 67 10.60 6.91 -17.35
N PRO A 68 10.34 8.22 -17.37
CA PRO A 68 11.22 9.15 -18.06
C PRO A 68 12.66 9.08 -17.53
N GLY A 69 13.59 9.74 -18.22
CA GLY A 69 14.96 9.90 -17.72
C GLY A 69 14.98 10.65 -16.39
N LEU A 70 15.83 10.19 -15.46
CA LEU A 70 16.07 10.88 -14.18
C LEU A 70 16.61 12.31 -14.37
N ASP A 71 17.27 12.52 -15.51
CA ASP A 71 17.93 13.71 -16.05
C ASP A 71 17.05 14.56 -16.99
N ASP A 72 15.76 14.24 -17.16
CA ASP A 72 14.92 14.90 -18.18
C ASP A 72 14.73 16.42 -17.91
N GLU A 73 14.93 17.27 -18.92
CA GLU A 73 15.08 18.73 -18.76
C GLU A 73 13.74 19.50 -18.74
N GLY A 74 12.61 18.80 -18.91
CA GLY A 74 11.28 19.37 -18.84
C GLY A 74 10.87 19.81 -17.43
N ASN A 75 11.15 21.07 -17.11
CA ASN A 75 10.90 21.79 -15.84
C ASN A 75 11.88 21.49 -14.68
N LEU A 76 12.29 22.57 -14.01
CA LEU A 76 12.97 22.71 -12.71
C LEU A 76 13.28 21.39 -11.97
N GLY A 77 14.56 21.12 -11.64
CA GLY A 77 15.02 19.83 -11.08
C GLY A 77 14.24 19.26 -9.88
N GLN A 78 13.58 20.09 -9.06
CA GLN A 78 12.64 19.62 -8.03
C GLN A 78 11.46 18.78 -8.59
N ALA A 79 11.06 19.01 -9.85
CA ALA A 79 10.06 18.22 -10.55
C ALA A 79 10.57 16.81 -10.85
N ARG A 80 11.85 16.63 -11.23
CA ARG A 80 12.50 15.32 -11.44
C ARG A 80 12.42 14.47 -10.17
N VAL A 81 12.90 15.01 -9.04
CA VAL A 81 12.90 14.31 -7.74
C VAL A 81 11.47 13.96 -7.30
N ARG A 82 10.55 14.94 -7.35
CA ARG A 82 9.12 14.72 -7.07
C ARG A 82 8.43 13.77 -8.06
N ARG A 83 9.04 13.45 -9.20
CA ARG A 83 8.50 12.50 -10.18
C ARG A 83 9.00 11.08 -9.93
N ALA A 84 10.30 10.90 -9.70
CA ALA A 84 10.86 9.61 -9.31
C ALA A 84 10.20 9.11 -8.01
N ALA A 85 10.02 9.99 -7.02
CA ALA A 85 9.36 9.68 -5.75
C ALA A 85 7.97 9.04 -5.94
N ARG A 86 7.06 9.69 -6.69
CA ARG A 86 5.69 9.17 -6.95
C ARG A 86 5.67 7.77 -7.56
N ILE A 87 6.67 7.45 -8.38
CA ILE A 87 6.76 6.12 -9.01
C ILE A 87 7.25 5.11 -7.96
N LEU A 88 8.26 5.45 -7.14
CA LEU A 88 8.71 4.61 -6.01
C LEU A 88 7.64 4.35 -4.94
N GLU A 89 6.65 5.23 -4.80
CA GLU A 89 5.46 5.00 -3.96
C GLU A 89 4.55 3.89 -4.49
N ARG A 90 4.70 3.50 -5.76
CA ARG A 90 3.96 2.43 -6.42
C ARG A 90 4.83 1.20 -6.71
N THR A 91 6.13 1.40 -6.92
CA THR A 91 7.11 0.34 -7.24
C THR A 91 7.32 -0.66 -6.11
N ASP A 92 6.95 -1.92 -6.35
CA ASP A 92 7.21 -3.05 -5.45
C ASP A 92 8.63 -3.61 -5.60
N VAL A 93 9.22 -3.54 -6.80
CA VAL A 93 10.63 -3.90 -7.11
C VAL A 93 11.22 -2.89 -8.09
N ALA A 94 12.39 -2.32 -7.79
CA ALA A 94 13.06 -1.35 -8.65
C ALA A 94 14.13 -2.01 -9.54
N VAL A 95 14.27 -1.50 -10.76
CA VAL A 95 15.45 -1.72 -11.61
C VAL A 95 16.07 -0.37 -11.91
N LEU A 96 17.34 -0.20 -11.55
CA LEU A 96 18.13 0.97 -11.95
C LEU A 96 18.99 0.61 -13.17
N VAL A 97 18.69 1.22 -14.31
CA VAL A 97 19.46 1.06 -15.55
C VAL A 97 20.54 2.15 -15.63
N VAL A 98 21.80 1.72 -15.60
CA VAL A 98 23.01 2.54 -15.63
C VAL A 98 23.61 2.45 -17.04
N ASP A 99 24.01 3.59 -17.58
CA ASP A 99 24.80 3.64 -18.82
C ASP A 99 26.28 3.33 -18.50
N PRO A 100 26.95 2.44 -19.24
CA PRO A 100 28.31 1.99 -18.90
C PRO A 100 29.38 3.08 -19.02
N VAL A 101 29.15 4.13 -19.82
CA VAL A 101 30.08 5.25 -20.00
C VAL A 101 29.82 6.35 -18.97
N ALA A 102 28.55 6.63 -18.67
CA ALA A 102 28.18 7.67 -17.70
C ALA A 102 28.26 7.21 -16.24
N GLY A 103 28.14 5.90 -15.98
CA GLY A 103 28.18 5.29 -14.66
C GLY A 103 27.12 5.80 -13.68
N LEU A 104 27.34 5.51 -12.39
CA LEU A 104 26.58 6.13 -11.30
C LEU A 104 27.13 7.53 -10.97
N GLY A 105 26.20 8.48 -10.80
CA GLY A 105 26.45 9.77 -10.16
C GLY A 105 25.21 10.27 -9.40
N GLU A 106 25.20 11.55 -9.04
CA GLU A 106 24.27 12.16 -8.06
C GLU A 106 22.79 11.74 -8.18
N THR A 107 22.27 11.67 -9.40
CA THR A 107 20.83 11.39 -9.62
C THR A 107 20.48 9.91 -9.42
N GLU A 108 21.42 9.01 -9.71
CA GLU A 108 21.28 7.59 -9.40
C GLU A 108 21.52 7.33 -7.91
N GLU A 109 22.49 8.02 -7.30
CA GLU A 109 22.79 7.93 -5.87
C GLU A 109 21.60 8.38 -5.01
N ALA A 110 20.97 9.51 -5.36
CA ALA A 110 19.74 9.97 -4.73
C ALA A 110 18.55 9.01 -4.93
N LEU A 111 18.49 8.30 -6.07
CA LEU A 111 17.49 7.24 -6.30
C LEU A 111 17.77 6.01 -5.42
N LEU A 112 19.02 5.55 -5.35
CA LEU A 112 19.46 4.43 -4.49
C LEU A 112 19.07 4.71 -3.04
N GLU A 113 19.35 5.92 -2.53
CA GLU A 113 18.95 6.34 -1.19
C GLU A 113 17.42 6.29 -0.97
N ALA A 114 16.63 6.76 -1.95
CA ALA A 114 15.16 6.75 -1.84
C ALA A 114 14.56 5.34 -1.92
N VAL A 115 15.15 4.46 -2.74
CA VAL A 115 14.83 3.02 -2.85
C VAL A 115 15.10 2.31 -1.53
N MET A 116 16.28 2.53 -0.92
CA MET A 116 16.65 2.00 0.39
C MET A 116 15.71 2.51 1.49
N ALA A 117 15.48 3.83 1.55
CA ALA A 117 14.67 4.46 2.61
C ALA A 117 13.22 3.98 2.62
N LYS A 118 12.67 3.57 1.46
CA LYS A 118 11.32 2.98 1.34
C LYS A 118 11.31 1.44 1.23
N ALA A 119 12.41 0.76 1.59
CA ALA A 119 12.57 -0.69 1.60
C ALA A 119 12.08 -1.40 0.31
N ILE A 120 12.51 -0.88 -0.85
CA ILE A 120 12.24 -1.45 -2.17
C ILE A 120 13.41 -2.36 -2.58
N PRO A 121 13.18 -3.65 -2.88
CA PRO A 121 14.19 -4.52 -3.49
C PRO A 121 14.65 -3.96 -4.83
N LEU A 122 15.96 -4.03 -5.09
CA LEU A 122 16.60 -3.39 -6.22
C LEU A 122 17.43 -4.39 -7.03
N VAL A 123 17.34 -4.30 -8.35
CA VAL A 123 18.38 -4.77 -9.28
C VAL A 123 19.04 -3.57 -9.94
N THR A 124 20.37 -3.54 -10.00
CA THR A 124 21.11 -2.57 -10.82
C THR A 124 21.56 -3.27 -12.11
N VAL A 125 21.30 -2.63 -13.25
CA VAL A 125 21.63 -3.15 -14.57
C VAL A 125 22.56 -2.16 -15.24
N VAL A 126 23.80 -2.56 -15.48
CA VAL A 126 24.69 -1.85 -16.40
C VAL A 126 24.33 -2.32 -17.80
N ALA A 127 23.85 -1.40 -18.63
CA ALA A 127 23.30 -1.71 -19.95
C ALA A 127 24.39 -1.79 -21.04
N LYS A 128 23.96 -2.20 -22.25
CA LYS A 128 24.77 -2.18 -23.48
C LYS A 128 26.02 -3.07 -23.37
N GLN A 129 25.90 -4.26 -22.77
CA GLN A 129 27.01 -5.19 -22.58
C GLN A 129 27.73 -5.56 -23.90
N ASP A 130 27.01 -5.50 -25.02
CA ASP A 130 27.50 -5.62 -26.39
C ASP A 130 28.51 -4.55 -26.83
N THR A 131 28.63 -3.43 -26.09
CA THR A 131 29.56 -2.33 -26.38
C THR A 131 30.71 -2.20 -25.37
N TRP A 132 30.90 -3.19 -24.48
CA TRP A 132 31.95 -3.15 -23.46
C TRP A 132 33.28 -3.70 -24.00
N THR A 133 34.40 -3.07 -23.63
CA THR A 133 35.75 -3.62 -23.87
C THR A 133 36.12 -4.72 -22.88
N ASP A 134 35.62 -4.59 -21.65
CA ASP A 134 35.92 -5.40 -20.48
C ASP A 134 34.88 -5.10 -19.37
N ALA A 135 34.97 -5.80 -18.23
CA ALA A 135 33.99 -5.70 -17.15
C ALA A 135 34.24 -4.55 -16.14
N SER A 136 35.19 -3.64 -16.36
CA SER A 136 35.51 -2.54 -15.43
C SER A 136 34.29 -1.72 -15.03
N CYS A 137 33.48 -1.29 -16.00
CA CYS A 137 32.27 -0.52 -15.75
C CYS A 137 31.21 -1.27 -14.90
N LEU A 138 31.18 -2.60 -14.92
CA LEU A 138 30.31 -3.41 -14.06
C LEU A 138 30.80 -3.41 -12.62
N GLU A 139 32.11 -3.59 -12.42
CA GLU A 139 32.72 -3.67 -11.09
C GLU A 139 32.83 -2.30 -10.41
N ASP A 140 33.07 -1.22 -11.16
CA ASP A 140 32.99 0.15 -10.67
C ASP A 140 31.57 0.49 -10.16
N VAL A 141 30.54 0.08 -10.90
CA VAL A 141 29.14 0.23 -10.45
C VAL A 141 28.87 -0.69 -9.24
N ARG A 142 29.34 -1.93 -9.24
CA ARG A 142 29.21 -2.86 -8.10
C ARG A 142 29.80 -2.26 -6.82
N ALA A 143 31.04 -1.77 -6.87
CA ALA A 143 31.74 -1.15 -5.75
C ALA A 143 31.02 0.11 -5.24
N LYS A 144 30.56 0.99 -6.14
CA LYS A 144 29.77 2.17 -5.79
C LYS A 144 28.45 1.82 -5.10
N VAL A 145 27.66 0.88 -5.64
CA VAL A 145 26.42 0.42 -4.97
C VAL A 145 26.75 -0.20 -3.61
N GLN A 146 27.80 -1.03 -3.51
CA GLN A 146 28.22 -1.64 -2.25
C GLN A 146 28.55 -0.60 -1.18
N ALA A 147 29.25 0.47 -1.55
CA ALA A 147 29.60 1.57 -0.64
C ALA A 147 28.34 2.25 -0.08
N ILE A 148 27.39 2.61 -0.95
CA ILE A 148 26.14 3.29 -0.58
C ILE A 148 25.26 2.40 0.33
N LEU A 149 25.13 1.11 0.01
CA LEU A 149 24.44 0.14 0.88
C LEU A 149 25.12 -0.02 2.24
N SER A 150 26.46 -0.03 2.26
CA SER A 150 27.25 -0.24 3.47
C SER A 150 27.21 0.95 4.43
N GLN A 151 27.29 2.18 3.91
CA GLN A 151 27.30 3.41 4.72
C GLN A 151 26.08 3.53 5.64
N LYS A 152 24.88 3.20 5.15
CA LYS A 152 23.65 3.22 5.97
C LYS A 152 23.45 1.99 6.84
N THR A 153 24.22 0.91 6.64
CA THR A 153 24.18 -0.26 7.54
C THR A 153 24.84 0.04 8.90
N GLN A 154 25.70 1.07 8.98
CA GLN A 154 26.27 1.58 10.23
C GLN A 154 25.39 2.67 10.90
N ALA A 155 24.50 3.32 10.14
CA ALA A 155 23.53 4.28 10.67
C ALA A 155 22.27 3.57 11.17
N GLY A 156 22.28 3.16 12.45
CA GLY A 156 21.17 2.40 13.05
C GLY A 156 19.81 3.14 13.04
N PRO A 157 18.68 2.41 13.24
CA PRO A 157 17.32 2.90 12.93
C PRO A 157 16.81 4.15 13.67
N GLN A 158 17.58 4.72 14.60
CA GLN A 158 17.21 5.91 15.38
C GLN A 158 17.79 7.22 14.82
N ALA A 159 18.76 7.17 13.90
CA ALA A 159 19.44 8.37 13.40
C ALA A 159 18.62 9.21 12.38
N ALA A 160 17.53 8.68 11.84
CA ALA A 160 16.80 9.28 10.72
C ALA A 160 15.63 10.23 11.11
N ILE A 161 15.34 10.40 12.40
CA ILE A 161 14.17 11.19 12.87
C ILE A 161 14.59 12.56 13.45
N ILE A 162 15.83 12.72 13.90
CA ILE A 162 16.34 13.96 14.52
C ILE A 162 17.47 14.52 13.66
N GLY A 163 17.12 15.28 12.61
CA GLY A 163 18.12 15.77 11.66
C GLY A 163 17.68 16.84 10.65
N ARG A 164 16.52 17.50 10.83
CA ARG A 164 16.07 18.59 9.94
C ARG A 164 15.14 19.66 10.57
N ALA A 165 14.97 19.67 11.89
CA ALA A 165 14.14 20.66 12.59
C ALA A 165 14.93 21.91 13.02
N ASP A 166 16.17 21.74 13.51
CA ASP A 166 16.86 22.78 14.29
C ASP A 166 17.38 23.99 13.49
N GLN A 167 17.55 23.88 12.17
CA GLN A 167 17.98 25.02 11.35
C GLN A 167 16.89 26.07 11.13
N ALA A 168 15.61 25.76 11.37
CA ALA A 168 14.53 26.75 11.36
C ALA A 168 14.43 27.51 12.69
N ALA A 169 14.74 26.85 13.82
CA ALA A 169 14.58 27.43 15.16
C ALA A 169 15.66 28.47 15.52
N GLN A 170 16.85 28.37 14.92
CA GLN A 170 18.03 29.12 15.36
C GLN A 170 18.00 30.63 14.99
N VAL A 171 17.15 31.04 14.04
CA VAL A 171 16.98 32.46 13.64
C VAL A 171 16.06 33.24 14.60
N ALA A 172 15.18 32.54 15.34
CA ALA A 172 14.10 33.16 16.12
C ALA A 172 14.49 33.63 17.53
N LYS A 173 15.66 33.26 18.07
CA LYS A 173 16.00 33.40 19.50
C LYS A 173 16.96 34.54 19.88
N LEU A 174 17.20 35.50 18.99
CA LEU A 174 18.11 36.64 19.23
C LEU A 174 17.45 37.89 19.87
N LYS A 175 16.20 37.81 20.36
CA LYS A 175 15.48 38.94 20.98
C LYS A 175 14.62 38.55 22.20
N ALA A 176 15.21 37.98 23.25
CA ALA A 176 14.67 38.04 24.64
C ALA A 176 15.67 37.57 25.71
N GLN A 177 16.12 38.49 26.56
CA GLN A 177 16.56 38.29 27.97
C GLN A 177 16.00 39.51 28.74
N PRO A 178 15.64 39.43 30.05
CA PRO A 178 16.48 38.98 31.20
C PRO A 178 16.21 37.52 31.65
N HIS A 179 17.09 36.83 32.41
CA HIS A 179 17.31 36.88 33.89
C HIS A 179 16.01 36.74 34.72
N VAL A 180 15.92 36.01 35.85
CA VAL A 180 16.85 35.86 37.00
C VAL A 180 16.62 34.52 37.75
N GLN A 181 17.70 33.82 38.19
CA GLN A 181 17.84 32.83 39.31
C GLN A 181 16.86 31.63 39.47
N SER A 182 17.05 30.72 40.44
CA SER A 182 18.11 29.69 40.61
C SER A 182 17.95 28.97 41.96
N GLU A 183 17.90 27.63 41.97
CA GLU A 183 18.06 26.65 43.09
C GLU A 183 17.37 25.35 42.64
N ALA A 184 17.59 24.14 43.14
CA ALA A 184 18.67 23.39 43.81
C ALA A 184 18.07 21.97 44.05
N GLN A 185 18.89 20.94 44.29
CA GLN A 185 18.47 19.53 44.48
C GLN A 185 18.45 19.17 46.01
N PRO A 186 18.33 17.90 46.51
CA PRO A 186 18.22 16.58 45.85
C PRO A 186 17.32 15.49 46.54
N GLU A 187 17.27 14.29 45.92
CA GLU A 187 17.15 12.93 46.54
C GLU A 187 15.86 12.55 47.34
N ALA A 188 15.53 11.28 47.67
CA ALA A 188 16.28 10.00 47.58
C ALA A 188 15.38 8.72 47.47
N GLN A 189 16.03 7.60 47.09
CA GLN A 189 15.84 6.20 47.60
C GLN A 189 14.67 5.27 47.17
N SER A 190 15.00 3.97 47.23
CA SER A 190 14.20 2.73 47.07
C SER A 190 14.42 1.88 48.36
N PRO A 191 13.70 0.77 48.70
CA PRO A 191 13.60 -0.46 47.90
C PRO A 191 12.28 -1.29 48.06
N ALA A 192 12.28 -2.54 47.60
CA ALA A 192 11.29 -3.63 47.82
C ALA A 192 12.05 -4.89 48.36
N PRO A 193 11.52 -6.15 48.41
CA PRO A 193 10.15 -6.73 48.30
C PRO A 193 9.88 -7.64 49.55
N PRO A 194 9.44 -8.93 49.51
CA PRO A 194 8.41 -9.68 48.75
C PRO A 194 7.38 -10.42 49.68
N LEU A 195 6.46 -11.24 49.14
CA LEU A 195 6.23 -12.66 49.54
C LEU A 195 5.16 -13.39 48.67
N ALA A 196 4.96 -14.70 48.92
CA ALA A 196 4.38 -15.70 48.00
C ALA A 196 2.84 -15.89 48.02
N GLY A 197 2.33 -16.73 47.09
CA GLY A 197 0.92 -17.16 46.95
C GLY A 197 0.52 -18.32 47.88
N PRO A 198 -0.32 -19.30 47.47
CA PRO A 198 -0.49 -19.87 46.11
C PRO A 198 -1.97 -19.73 45.60
N GLU A 199 -2.71 -20.61 44.88
CA GLU A 199 -2.58 -22.01 44.40
C GLU A 199 -3.59 -22.35 43.24
N ILE A 200 -3.32 -23.42 42.47
CA ILE A 200 -4.17 -24.26 41.57
C ILE A 200 -5.27 -23.71 40.61
N GLY A 201 -5.21 -24.20 39.36
CA GLY A 201 -6.30 -24.21 38.37
C GLY A 201 -5.82 -24.64 36.96
N GLU A 202 -6.17 -25.85 36.49
CA GLU A 202 -5.62 -26.45 35.26
C GLU A 202 -6.38 -26.10 33.97
N ALA A 203 -5.66 -25.82 32.87
CA ALA A 203 -6.13 -26.02 31.49
C ALA A 203 -4.94 -26.15 30.50
N GLY A 204 -5.06 -27.00 29.49
CA GLY A 204 -3.94 -27.43 28.64
C GLY A 204 -3.35 -26.33 27.73
N SER A 205 -2.04 -26.07 27.87
CA SER A 205 -1.29 -25.19 26.99
C SER A 205 -0.97 -25.87 25.64
N LYS A 206 -1.62 -25.44 24.56
CA LYS A 206 -1.19 -25.78 23.18
C LYS A 206 0.22 -25.24 22.98
N ALA A 207 1.18 -26.11 22.64
CA ALA A 207 2.59 -25.74 22.50
C ALA A 207 2.81 -24.74 21.36
N ARG A 208 2.87 -23.44 21.71
CA ARG A 208 3.09 -22.34 20.77
C ARG A 208 4.52 -22.43 20.21
N ILE A 209 4.68 -23.07 19.05
CA ILE A 209 5.97 -23.23 18.37
C ILE A 209 6.55 -21.84 18.11
N LYS A 210 7.55 -21.46 18.91
CA LYS A 210 8.34 -20.26 18.67
C LYS A 210 9.20 -20.50 17.43
N ALA A 211 8.68 -20.11 16.26
CA ALA A 211 9.47 -19.94 15.06
C ALA A 211 10.66 -19.04 15.41
N LYS A 212 11.87 -19.61 15.47
CA LYS A 212 13.08 -18.85 15.76
C LYS A 212 13.33 -17.92 14.58
N SER A 213 13.28 -16.61 14.80
CA SER A 213 13.63 -15.59 13.81
C SER A 213 15.14 -15.52 13.58
N THR A 214 15.72 -16.62 13.11
CA THR A 214 17.15 -16.74 12.84
C THR A 214 17.59 -15.85 11.67
N SER A 215 18.75 -15.22 11.85
CA SER A 215 19.57 -14.59 10.81
C SER A 215 18.95 -13.47 9.95
N ARG A 216 18.51 -12.37 10.57
CA ARG A 216 18.72 -11.02 9.98
C ARG A 216 20.21 -10.62 10.10
N LYS A 217 21.12 -11.33 9.42
CA LYS A 217 22.56 -10.99 9.42
C LYS A 217 23.38 -11.56 8.25
N ALA A 218 23.08 -11.09 7.05
CA ALA A 218 24.03 -11.00 5.94
C ALA A 218 23.74 -9.71 5.17
N ALA A 219 24.76 -8.92 4.87
CA ALA A 219 24.64 -7.91 3.83
C ALA A 219 24.76 -8.67 2.50
N SER A 220 23.63 -8.95 1.85
CA SER A 220 23.63 -9.52 0.51
C SER A 220 24.41 -8.61 -0.44
N GLU A 221 25.29 -9.19 -1.26
CA GLU A 221 26.04 -8.44 -2.26
C GLU A 221 25.11 -7.58 -3.14
N PRO A 222 25.54 -6.39 -3.56
CA PRO A 222 24.72 -5.54 -4.41
C PRO A 222 24.40 -6.27 -5.70
N MET A 223 23.10 -6.38 -6.01
CA MET A 223 22.62 -7.14 -7.16
C MET A 223 22.83 -6.33 -8.45
N VAL A 224 24.07 -6.32 -8.93
CA VAL A 224 24.51 -5.61 -10.14
C VAL A 224 24.83 -6.61 -11.25
N LEU A 225 24.18 -6.42 -12.41
CA LEU A 225 24.27 -7.27 -13.59
C LEU A 225 24.70 -6.46 -14.82
N GLY A 226 25.44 -7.09 -15.74
CA GLY A 226 25.53 -6.66 -17.13
C GLY A 226 24.33 -7.17 -17.93
N VAL A 227 23.81 -6.35 -18.84
CA VAL A 227 22.76 -6.77 -19.79
C VAL A 227 22.94 -6.12 -21.16
N SER A 228 22.85 -6.93 -22.22
CA SER A 228 22.62 -6.44 -23.58
C SER A 228 21.17 -6.64 -24.00
N ALA A 229 20.51 -5.55 -24.37
CA ALA A 229 19.20 -5.61 -25.04
C ALA A 229 19.30 -5.97 -26.53
N VAL A 230 20.52 -6.12 -27.07
CA VAL A 230 20.78 -6.42 -28.49
C VAL A 230 21.09 -7.91 -28.69
N THR A 231 21.97 -8.49 -27.86
CA THR A 231 22.31 -9.92 -27.92
C THR A 231 21.41 -10.79 -27.03
N GLY A 232 20.68 -10.19 -26.09
CA GLY A 232 19.92 -10.90 -25.06
C GLY A 232 20.77 -11.39 -23.88
N GLU A 233 22.07 -11.12 -23.88
CA GLU A 233 22.97 -11.46 -22.78
C GLU A 233 22.55 -10.74 -21.48
N GLY A 234 22.67 -11.44 -20.34
CA GLY A 234 22.22 -10.94 -19.03
C GLY A 234 20.69 -10.92 -18.82
N VAL A 235 19.87 -10.82 -19.88
CA VAL A 235 18.40 -10.69 -19.77
C VAL A 235 17.78 -11.86 -19.00
N ARG A 236 18.23 -13.10 -19.26
CA ARG A 236 17.74 -14.29 -18.56
C ARG A 236 18.11 -14.29 -17.07
N GLU A 237 19.29 -13.78 -16.70
CA GLU A 237 19.62 -13.62 -15.29
C GLU A 237 18.80 -12.51 -14.64
N LEU A 238 18.61 -11.35 -15.30
CA LEU A 238 17.74 -10.30 -14.80
C LEU A 238 16.32 -10.79 -14.52
N VAL A 239 15.73 -11.59 -15.42
CA VAL A 239 14.42 -12.23 -15.19
C VAL A 239 14.48 -13.19 -13.98
N LEU A 240 15.50 -14.04 -13.88
CA LEU A 240 15.68 -14.93 -12.71
C LEU A 240 15.78 -14.13 -11.40
N ARG A 241 16.56 -13.05 -11.38
CA ARG A 241 16.77 -12.18 -10.21
C ARG A 241 15.50 -11.43 -9.82
N LEU A 242 14.77 -10.88 -10.79
CA LEU A 242 13.46 -10.26 -10.55
C LEU A 242 12.48 -11.28 -9.96
N THR A 243 12.38 -12.47 -10.56
CA THR A 243 11.53 -13.55 -10.04
C THR A 243 11.97 -14.01 -8.64
N GLN A 244 13.27 -14.04 -8.33
CA GLN A 244 13.76 -14.30 -6.97
C GLN A 244 13.34 -13.19 -5.97
N LEU A 245 13.53 -11.92 -6.31
CA LEU A 245 13.14 -10.79 -5.44
C LEU A 245 11.62 -10.72 -5.23
N ILE A 246 10.84 -11.00 -6.27
CA ILE A 246 9.38 -11.09 -6.21
C ILE A 246 8.99 -12.26 -5.31
N ASN A 247 9.42 -13.48 -5.63
CA ASN A 247 8.99 -14.67 -4.90
C ASN A 247 9.49 -14.70 -3.45
N HIS A 248 10.60 -14.03 -3.11
CA HIS A 248 10.99 -13.82 -1.70
C HIS A 248 10.16 -12.74 -0.99
N ARG A 249 9.74 -11.67 -1.69
CA ARG A 249 8.87 -10.62 -1.14
C ARG A 249 7.43 -11.09 -0.91
N PHE A 250 6.99 -12.09 -1.66
CA PHE A 250 5.68 -12.75 -1.55
C PHE A 250 5.80 -14.23 -1.11
N ALA A 251 6.91 -14.59 -0.42
CA ALA A 251 7.06 -15.87 0.26
C ALA A 251 6.31 -15.90 1.60
N ASP A 252 6.29 -14.76 2.30
CA ASP A 252 5.18 -14.43 3.18
C ASP A 252 3.93 -14.31 2.29
N ALA A 253 2.91 -15.13 2.54
CA ALA A 253 1.71 -15.17 1.71
C ALA A 253 1.07 -13.77 1.56
N GLU A 254 0.40 -13.51 0.42
CA GLU A 254 -0.46 -12.33 0.36
C GLU A 254 -1.44 -12.37 1.53
N PRO A 255 -1.64 -11.27 2.27
CA PRO A 255 -2.57 -11.26 3.39
C PRO A 255 -3.95 -11.63 2.86
N ALA A 256 -4.60 -12.62 3.46
CA ALA A 256 -5.93 -13.05 3.02
C ALA A 256 -6.91 -11.86 3.09
N ILE A 257 -7.91 -11.88 2.22
CA ILE A 257 -8.93 -10.83 2.18
C ILE A 257 -9.87 -11.03 3.37
N VAL A 258 -10.23 -12.29 3.63
CA VAL A 258 -11.11 -12.76 4.70
C VAL A 258 -10.78 -14.17 5.21
N GLY A 259 -10.07 -14.99 4.43
CA GLY A 259 -9.81 -16.41 4.75
C GLY A 259 -9.01 -16.67 6.03
N ASP A 260 -8.29 -15.67 6.55
CA ASP A 260 -7.56 -15.72 7.83
C ASP A 260 -8.41 -15.31 9.05
N LEU A 261 -9.72 -15.11 8.87
CA LEU A 261 -10.71 -14.82 9.91
C LEU A 261 -11.67 -16.01 10.17
N LEU A 262 -11.39 -17.18 9.58
CA LEU A 262 -12.33 -18.29 9.42
C LEU A 262 -11.64 -19.64 9.69
N GLU A 263 -12.41 -20.67 10.01
CA GLU A 263 -11.93 -22.07 10.09
C GLU A 263 -12.37 -22.89 8.85
N PRO A 264 -11.54 -23.85 8.37
CA PRO A 264 -11.88 -24.72 7.25
C PRO A 264 -13.26 -25.41 7.40
N GLY A 265 -14.12 -25.23 6.40
CA GLY A 265 -15.52 -25.68 6.42
C GLY A 265 -16.54 -24.59 6.80
N ASP A 266 -16.11 -23.41 7.25
CA ASP A 266 -17.01 -22.30 7.57
C ASP A 266 -17.89 -21.89 6.39
N THR A 267 -19.10 -21.44 6.67
CA THR A 267 -20.04 -20.91 5.67
C THR A 267 -20.15 -19.40 5.80
N VAL A 268 -19.92 -18.68 4.70
CA VAL A 268 -19.87 -17.21 4.65
C VAL A 268 -20.90 -16.68 3.64
N PHE A 269 -21.74 -15.76 4.09
CA PHE A 269 -22.81 -15.18 3.27
C PHE A 269 -22.37 -13.88 2.61
N LEU A 270 -22.45 -13.83 1.28
CA LEU A 270 -22.08 -12.68 0.44
C LEU A 270 -23.35 -11.98 -0.01
N VAL A 271 -23.77 -10.95 0.73
CA VAL A 271 -25.06 -10.26 0.54
C VAL A 271 -24.88 -9.07 -0.39
N VAL A 272 -25.39 -9.18 -1.62
CA VAL A 272 -25.16 -8.21 -2.70
C VAL A 272 -26.48 -7.61 -3.21
N PRO A 273 -26.52 -6.31 -3.54
CA PRO A 273 -27.67 -5.71 -4.22
C PRO A 273 -27.82 -6.23 -5.66
N LEU A 274 -28.94 -5.87 -6.29
CA LEU A 274 -29.11 -6.00 -7.74
C LEU A 274 -28.22 -4.97 -8.45
N ASP A 275 -26.95 -5.34 -8.64
CA ASP A 275 -25.92 -4.47 -9.21
C ASP A 275 -26.18 -4.18 -10.70
N LEU A 276 -26.79 -3.03 -10.97
CA LEU A 276 -27.04 -2.50 -12.31
C LEU A 276 -25.77 -2.02 -13.03
N GLN A 277 -24.65 -1.87 -12.32
CA GLN A 277 -23.36 -1.43 -12.88
C GLN A 277 -22.48 -2.61 -13.29
N ALA A 278 -22.71 -3.80 -12.73
CA ALA A 278 -22.08 -5.04 -13.17
C ALA A 278 -22.45 -5.38 -14.62
N PRO A 279 -21.46 -5.68 -15.50
CA PRO A 279 -21.74 -6.12 -16.87
C PRO A 279 -22.57 -7.42 -16.88
N LYS A 280 -23.64 -7.48 -17.69
CA LYS A 280 -24.55 -8.63 -17.77
C LYS A 280 -23.80 -9.97 -17.80
N GLY A 281 -24.09 -10.84 -16.83
CA GLY A 281 -23.46 -12.15 -16.69
C GLY A 281 -22.08 -12.16 -16.02
N ARG A 282 -21.72 -11.11 -15.25
CA ARG A 282 -20.46 -11.04 -14.50
C ARG A 282 -20.69 -10.50 -13.09
N LEU A 283 -19.92 -11.01 -12.13
CA LEU A 283 -19.74 -10.40 -10.80
C LEU A 283 -18.68 -9.29 -10.87
N ILE A 284 -18.70 -8.35 -9.93
CA ILE A 284 -17.61 -7.36 -9.79
C ILE A 284 -16.37 -8.00 -9.14
N LEU A 285 -15.19 -7.45 -9.42
CA LEU A 285 -13.92 -7.99 -8.94
C LEU A 285 -13.88 -8.28 -7.42
N PRO A 286 -14.34 -7.38 -6.50
CA PRO A 286 -14.30 -7.65 -5.06
C PRO A 286 -15.04 -8.93 -4.66
N GLN A 287 -16.19 -9.20 -5.28
CA GLN A 287 -16.96 -10.43 -5.04
C GLN A 287 -16.20 -11.66 -5.52
N VAL A 288 -15.65 -11.62 -6.75
CA VAL A 288 -14.86 -12.73 -7.32
C VAL A 288 -13.61 -13.04 -6.48
N GLN A 289 -12.93 -12.01 -5.98
CA GLN A 289 -11.77 -12.17 -5.13
C GLN A 289 -12.12 -12.77 -3.76
N VAL A 290 -13.17 -12.30 -3.09
CA VAL A 290 -13.62 -12.87 -1.80
C VAL A 290 -14.08 -14.33 -1.97
N ILE A 291 -14.83 -14.66 -3.04
CA ILE A 291 -15.22 -16.04 -3.34
C ILE A 291 -13.98 -16.92 -3.54
N ARG A 292 -12.96 -16.43 -4.24
CA ARG A 292 -11.72 -17.17 -4.46
C ARG A 292 -10.92 -17.37 -3.17
N ASP A 293 -10.81 -16.32 -2.35
CA ASP A 293 -10.10 -16.36 -1.06
C ASP A 293 -10.76 -17.35 -0.09
N LEU A 294 -12.10 -17.35 0.00
CA LEU A 294 -12.88 -18.33 0.77
C LEU A 294 -12.61 -19.77 0.29
N LEU A 295 -12.66 -20.02 -1.01
CA LEU A 295 -12.43 -21.35 -1.58
C LEU A 295 -10.97 -21.83 -1.44
N ASP A 296 -10.00 -20.92 -1.33
CA ASP A 296 -8.59 -21.25 -1.07
C ASP A 296 -8.30 -21.53 0.42
N HIS A 297 -9.26 -21.25 1.30
CA HIS A 297 -9.24 -21.56 2.75
C HIS A 297 -10.32 -22.61 3.12
N ASP A 298 -10.71 -23.46 2.16
CA ASP A 298 -11.70 -24.54 2.34
C ASP A 298 -13.09 -24.09 2.89
N CYS A 299 -13.46 -22.81 2.70
CA CYS A 299 -14.73 -22.24 3.15
C CYS A 299 -15.82 -22.26 2.07
N THR A 300 -17.09 -22.31 2.51
CA THR A 300 -18.28 -22.29 1.64
C THR A 300 -18.80 -20.87 1.45
N ALA A 301 -18.72 -20.35 0.22
CA ALA A 301 -19.26 -19.03 -0.14
C ALA A 301 -20.72 -19.13 -0.65
N VAL A 302 -21.67 -18.48 0.04
CA VAL A 302 -23.09 -18.43 -0.34
C VAL A 302 -23.46 -17.02 -0.79
N MET A 303 -23.77 -16.83 -2.08
CA MET A 303 -24.22 -15.52 -2.58
C MET A 303 -25.73 -15.33 -2.42
N VAL A 304 -26.14 -14.23 -1.79
CA VAL A 304 -27.54 -13.90 -1.50
C VAL A 304 -27.84 -12.46 -1.95
N LYS A 305 -29.06 -12.21 -2.43
CA LYS A 305 -29.54 -10.84 -2.67
C LYS A 305 -30.12 -10.25 -1.38
N THR A 306 -29.95 -8.95 -1.14
CA THR A 306 -30.40 -8.28 0.11
C THR A 306 -31.80 -8.70 0.58
N GLY A 307 -32.80 -8.63 -0.30
CA GLY A 307 -34.20 -8.99 0.01
C GLY A 307 -34.50 -10.48 0.20
N TYR A 308 -33.50 -11.36 0.15
CA TYR A 308 -33.62 -12.81 0.42
C TYR A 308 -32.71 -13.26 1.58
N LEU A 309 -32.12 -12.32 2.34
CA LEU A 309 -31.22 -12.65 3.45
C LEU A 309 -31.94 -13.42 4.57
N ALA A 310 -33.16 -13.01 4.94
CA ALA A 310 -33.96 -13.71 5.95
C ALA A 310 -34.21 -15.17 5.54
N ASP A 311 -34.80 -15.39 4.36
CA ASP A 311 -35.04 -16.71 3.77
C ASP A 311 -33.77 -17.57 3.75
N ALA A 312 -32.62 -17.00 3.37
CA ALA A 312 -31.35 -17.72 3.28
C ALA A 312 -30.79 -18.12 4.67
N LEU A 313 -31.02 -17.31 5.70
CA LEU A 313 -30.66 -17.63 7.08
C LEU A 313 -31.58 -18.72 7.65
N GLU A 314 -32.90 -18.61 7.45
CA GLU A 314 -33.90 -19.58 7.91
C GLU A 314 -33.74 -20.96 7.25
N ASN A 315 -33.37 -21.01 5.96
CA ASN A 315 -33.12 -22.25 5.23
C ASN A 315 -31.70 -22.82 5.44
N SER A 316 -30.84 -22.14 6.20
CA SER A 316 -29.50 -22.65 6.51
C SER A 316 -29.52 -23.63 7.68
N LYS A 317 -28.76 -24.73 7.58
CA LYS A 317 -28.64 -25.72 8.66
C LYS A 317 -27.87 -25.21 9.88
N GLN A 318 -27.05 -24.20 9.69
CA GLN A 318 -26.20 -23.55 10.68
C GLN A 318 -26.12 -22.04 10.33
N PRO A 319 -25.97 -21.14 11.32
CA PRO A 319 -25.71 -19.74 11.02
C PRO A 319 -24.38 -19.60 10.26
N PRO A 320 -24.24 -18.64 9.34
CA PRO A 320 -22.94 -18.34 8.73
C PRO A 320 -21.96 -17.81 9.78
N ALA A 321 -20.67 -18.15 9.64
CA ALA A 321 -19.60 -17.65 10.49
C ALA A 321 -19.35 -16.15 10.29
N LEU A 322 -19.60 -15.65 9.07
CA LEU A 322 -19.49 -14.23 8.72
C LEU A 322 -20.49 -13.85 7.63
N VAL A 323 -21.01 -12.62 7.72
CA VAL A 323 -21.78 -11.97 6.65
C VAL A 323 -20.97 -10.80 6.08
N ILE A 324 -20.82 -10.77 4.76
CA ILE A 324 -20.10 -9.75 4.02
C ILE A 324 -21.06 -9.09 3.04
N THR A 325 -21.25 -7.77 3.13
CA THR A 325 -22.20 -7.04 2.27
C THR A 325 -21.59 -5.85 1.53
N ASP A 326 -22.34 -5.27 0.58
CA ASP A 326 -22.00 -3.99 -0.04
C ASP A 326 -22.37 -2.83 0.89
N SER A 327 -21.51 -1.81 0.98
CA SER A 327 -21.71 -0.69 1.90
C SER A 327 -22.95 0.16 1.59
N GLN A 328 -23.57 0.04 0.41
CA GLN A 328 -24.83 0.74 0.09
C GLN A 328 -26.05 0.17 0.82
N VAL A 329 -26.11 -1.17 0.99
CA VAL A 329 -27.22 -1.88 1.67
C VAL A 329 -26.89 -2.26 3.11
N PHE A 330 -25.78 -1.74 3.64
CA PHE A 330 -25.19 -2.19 4.91
C PHE A 330 -26.18 -2.13 6.09
N GLY A 331 -26.97 -1.05 6.17
CA GLY A 331 -28.00 -0.88 7.21
C GLY A 331 -29.27 -1.72 7.00
N GLU A 332 -29.58 -2.13 5.78
CA GLU A 332 -30.68 -3.07 5.50
C GLU A 332 -30.30 -4.48 5.97
N VAL A 333 -29.04 -4.88 5.75
CA VAL A 333 -28.47 -6.14 6.23
C VAL A 333 -28.33 -6.15 7.76
N ASP A 334 -27.80 -5.08 8.34
CA ASP A 334 -27.62 -4.93 9.79
C ASP A 334 -28.93 -5.12 10.58
N ALA A 335 -30.03 -4.55 10.06
CA ALA A 335 -31.36 -4.62 10.67
C ALA A 335 -32.05 -5.99 10.55
N VAL A 336 -31.66 -6.82 9.58
CA VAL A 336 -32.18 -8.19 9.39
C VAL A 336 -31.32 -9.22 10.14
N LEU A 337 -30.02 -8.97 10.28
CA LEU A 337 -29.07 -9.97 10.76
C LEU A 337 -28.99 -10.01 12.31
N PRO A 338 -29.21 -11.17 12.95
CA PRO A 338 -29.03 -11.35 14.40
C PRO A 338 -27.67 -10.84 14.90
N GLN A 339 -27.68 -10.13 16.04
CA GLN A 339 -26.50 -9.43 16.57
C GLN A 339 -25.32 -10.36 16.90
N ASN A 340 -25.58 -11.64 17.15
CA ASN A 340 -24.56 -12.66 17.41
C ASN A 340 -23.90 -13.23 16.14
N ILE A 341 -24.27 -12.77 14.94
CA ILE A 341 -23.65 -13.18 13.68
C ILE A 341 -22.72 -12.04 13.23
N PRO A 342 -21.40 -12.31 13.09
CA PRO A 342 -20.42 -11.33 12.63
C PRO A 342 -20.78 -10.73 11.28
N LEU A 343 -20.59 -9.40 11.15
CA LEU A 343 -20.98 -8.62 9.99
C LEU A 343 -19.85 -7.69 9.56
N THR A 344 -19.53 -7.66 8.27
CA THR A 344 -18.66 -6.62 7.70
C THR A 344 -19.05 -6.33 6.24
N SER A 345 -18.25 -5.53 5.53
CA SER A 345 -18.49 -5.22 4.12
C SER A 345 -17.24 -5.37 3.25
N PHE A 346 -17.44 -5.60 1.95
CA PHE A 346 -16.35 -5.73 0.97
C PHE A 346 -15.36 -4.55 1.06
N SER A 347 -15.85 -3.33 1.28
CA SER A 347 -14.99 -2.13 1.36
C SER A 347 -14.07 -2.10 2.59
N ILE A 348 -14.44 -2.78 3.68
CA ILE A 348 -13.64 -2.91 4.91
C ILE A 348 -12.61 -4.03 4.76
N LEU A 349 -13.01 -5.18 4.20
CA LEU A 349 -12.07 -6.25 3.83
C LEU A 349 -11.00 -5.75 2.85
N PHE A 350 -11.38 -4.97 1.84
CA PHE A 350 -10.42 -4.34 0.93
C PHE A 350 -9.62 -3.19 1.57
N ALA A 351 -10.11 -2.56 2.66
CA ALA A 351 -9.31 -1.64 3.47
C ALA A 351 -8.16 -2.37 4.19
N ARG A 352 -8.41 -3.58 4.71
CA ARG A 352 -7.42 -4.48 5.30
C ARG A 352 -6.42 -5.00 4.27
N TYR A 353 -6.94 -5.55 3.17
CA TYR A 353 -6.13 -6.14 2.09
C TYR A 353 -5.25 -5.12 1.35
N LYS A 354 -5.66 -3.84 1.24
CA LYS A 354 -4.87 -2.79 0.56
C LYS A 354 -4.25 -1.73 1.45
N GLY A 355 -4.67 -1.57 2.70
CA GLY A 355 -4.25 -0.47 3.58
C GLY A 355 -3.82 -0.94 4.97
N ASP A 356 -3.96 -0.02 5.92
CA ASP A 356 -3.75 -0.18 7.37
C ASP A 356 -5.14 -0.04 8.02
N LEU A 357 -5.81 -1.16 8.32
CA LEU A 357 -7.18 -1.14 8.84
C LEU A 357 -7.25 -0.48 10.23
N VAL A 358 -6.19 -0.62 11.04
CA VAL A 358 -6.09 -0.01 12.38
C VAL A 358 -6.11 1.52 12.27
N GLU A 359 -5.33 2.09 11.34
CA GLU A 359 -5.35 3.53 11.12
C GLU A 359 -6.68 4.02 10.52
N LEU A 360 -7.22 3.29 9.54
CA LEU A 360 -8.49 3.65 8.91
C LEU A 360 -9.68 3.56 9.89
N ALA A 361 -9.60 2.68 10.90
CA ALA A 361 -10.54 2.60 12.02
C ALA A 361 -10.37 3.78 13.00
N ARG A 362 -9.14 4.16 13.35
CA ARG A 362 -8.88 5.36 14.16
C ARG A 362 -9.40 6.62 13.47
N GLY A 363 -9.17 6.77 12.17
CA GLY A 363 -9.70 7.88 11.38
C GLY A 363 -11.24 7.89 11.30
N ALA A 364 -11.89 6.71 11.28
CA ALA A 364 -13.35 6.62 11.33
C ALA A 364 -13.91 7.02 12.71
N ARG A 365 -13.30 6.51 13.79
CA ARG A 365 -13.63 6.89 15.17
C ARG A 365 -13.38 8.39 15.42
N ALA A 366 -12.38 8.99 14.77
CA ALA A 366 -12.10 10.44 14.82
C ALA A 366 -13.19 11.33 14.19
N LEU A 367 -14.08 10.79 13.33
CA LEU A 367 -15.22 11.53 12.78
C LEU A 367 -16.20 12.02 13.86
N ALA A 368 -16.20 11.40 15.05
CA ALA A 368 -16.96 11.86 16.22
C ALA A 368 -16.45 13.18 16.81
N GLY A 369 -15.25 13.62 16.44
CA GLY A 369 -14.66 14.90 16.86
C GLY A 369 -14.91 16.07 15.90
N LEU A 370 -15.65 15.86 14.80
CA LEU A 370 -15.97 16.89 13.81
C LEU A 370 -17.00 17.91 14.34
N LYS A 371 -16.83 19.16 13.94
CA LYS A 371 -17.72 20.29 14.25
C LYS A 371 -18.10 21.02 12.96
N PRO A 372 -19.20 21.80 12.94
CA PRO A 372 -19.52 22.65 11.81
C PRO A 372 -18.33 23.54 11.43
N TYR A 373 -18.09 23.67 10.13
CA TYR A 373 -16.96 24.36 9.50
C TYR A 373 -15.56 23.72 9.71
N ASP A 374 -15.44 22.51 10.26
CA ASP A 374 -14.18 21.74 10.15
C ASP A 374 -13.88 21.38 8.68
N LYS A 375 -12.60 21.44 8.29
CA LYS A 375 -12.11 21.12 6.94
C LYS A 375 -11.98 19.62 6.71
N VAL A 376 -12.57 19.09 5.63
CA VAL A 376 -12.57 17.66 5.29
C VAL A 376 -12.04 17.43 3.88
N LEU A 377 -11.00 16.60 3.72
CA LEU A 377 -10.44 16.25 2.41
C LEU A 377 -11.05 14.94 1.89
N ILE A 378 -11.81 15.01 0.79
CA ILE A 378 -12.24 13.85 0.02
C ILE A 378 -11.16 13.51 -1.02
N ALA A 379 -10.52 12.34 -0.89
CA ALA A 379 -9.35 11.97 -1.68
C ALA A 379 -9.60 10.76 -2.60
N GLU A 380 -9.48 10.95 -3.92
CA GLU A 380 -9.81 9.91 -4.91
C GLU A 380 -8.61 9.48 -5.76
N ALA A 381 -8.46 8.17 -5.93
CA ALA A 381 -7.40 7.55 -6.72
C ALA A 381 -7.71 7.43 -8.23
N CYS A 382 -8.89 7.84 -8.67
CA CYS A 382 -9.36 7.74 -10.06
C CYS A 382 -9.61 9.13 -10.67
N THR A 383 -9.62 9.19 -12.01
CA THR A 383 -9.73 10.43 -12.79
C THR A 383 -10.96 10.46 -13.69
N HIS A 384 -11.96 9.63 -13.42
CA HIS A 384 -13.21 9.59 -14.19
C HIS A 384 -14.06 10.85 -13.97
N HIS A 385 -14.95 11.14 -14.92
CA HIS A 385 -15.90 12.24 -14.81
C HIS A 385 -16.92 11.98 -13.68
N PRO A 386 -17.37 13.00 -12.94
CA PRO A 386 -18.41 12.85 -11.93
C PRO A 386 -19.68 12.23 -12.53
N ILE A 387 -20.26 11.26 -11.83
CA ILE A 387 -21.59 10.72 -12.10
C ILE A 387 -22.56 11.41 -11.14
N ALA A 388 -23.81 11.62 -11.55
CA ALA A 388 -24.84 12.11 -10.64
C ALA A 388 -25.04 11.12 -9.47
N ASP A 389 -25.30 11.65 -8.27
CA ASP A 389 -25.46 10.86 -7.03
C ASP A 389 -24.20 10.05 -6.61
N ASP A 390 -23.01 10.58 -6.91
CA ASP A 390 -21.72 10.03 -6.51
C ASP A 390 -21.50 9.97 -4.99
N ILE A 391 -20.76 8.95 -4.55
CA ILE A 391 -20.49 8.65 -3.15
C ILE A 391 -19.58 9.72 -2.52
N GLY A 392 -18.52 10.14 -3.22
CA GLY A 392 -17.52 11.07 -2.68
C GLY A 392 -17.95 12.54 -2.71
N THR A 393 -18.69 12.95 -3.74
CA THR A 393 -19.09 14.35 -3.96
C THR A 393 -20.49 14.69 -3.44
N VAL A 394 -21.38 13.70 -3.23
CA VAL A 394 -22.77 13.96 -2.78
C VAL A 394 -23.11 13.22 -1.49
N LYS A 395 -22.95 11.89 -1.46
CA LYS A 395 -23.53 11.07 -0.37
C LYS A 395 -22.78 11.20 0.95
N ILE A 396 -21.46 11.02 0.94
CA ILE A 396 -20.63 11.13 2.15
C ILE A 396 -20.69 12.54 2.76
N PRO A 397 -20.57 13.64 1.98
CA PRO A 397 -20.75 15.00 2.51
C PRO A 397 -22.06 15.18 3.29
N ARG A 398 -23.20 14.89 2.65
CA ARG A 398 -24.52 15.00 3.29
C ARG A 398 -24.62 14.15 4.56
N TRP A 399 -24.24 12.88 4.51
CA TRP A 399 -24.34 11.97 5.66
C TRP A 399 -23.43 12.37 6.83
N LEU A 400 -22.36 13.15 6.59
CA LEU A 400 -21.52 13.71 7.65
C LEU A 400 -22.11 15.01 8.22
N GLU A 401 -22.63 15.91 7.39
CA GLU A 401 -23.31 17.13 7.87
C GLU A 401 -24.57 16.80 8.68
N GLU A 402 -25.33 15.79 8.25
CA GLU A 402 -26.46 15.20 9.02
C GLU A 402 -26.01 14.65 10.38
N LYS A 403 -24.79 14.07 10.47
CA LYS A 403 -24.23 13.48 11.70
C LYS A 403 -23.61 14.51 12.64
N VAL A 404 -23.05 15.59 12.09
CA VAL A 404 -22.41 16.71 12.81
C VAL A 404 -23.44 17.76 13.25
N GLY A 405 -24.61 17.83 12.59
CA GLY A 405 -25.65 18.81 12.87
C GLY A 405 -25.37 20.19 12.27
N GLY A 406 -24.56 20.27 11.22
CA GLY A 406 -24.20 21.52 10.55
C GLY A 406 -23.23 21.33 9.38
N PRO A 407 -22.99 22.39 8.59
CA PRO A 407 -22.20 22.33 7.36
C PRO A 407 -20.70 22.08 7.63
N LEU A 408 -19.99 21.47 6.69
CA LEU A 408 -18.54 21.19 6.75
C LEU A 408 -17.81 21.80 5.55
N GLU A 409 -16.51 22.12 5.70
CA GLU A 409 -15.72 22.66 4.59
C GLU A 409 -15.04 21.53 3.80
N PHE A 410 -15.72 21.01 2.78
CA PHE A 410 -15.19 19.95 1.93
C PHE A 410 -14.23 20.47 0.86
N SER A 411 -13.13 19.73 0.67
CA SER A 411 -12.23 19.85 -0.49
C SER A 411 -12.13 18.51 -1.20
N TRP A 412 -12.07 18.50 -2.54
CA TRP A 412 -12.00 17.27 -3.33
C TRP A 412 -10.72 17.20 -4.16
N GLN A 413 -9.94 16.14 -3.97
CA GLN A 413 -8.65 15.99 -4.65
C GLN A 413 -8.56 14.65 -5.38
N ARG A 414 -8.50 14.71 -6.71
CA ARG A 414 -8.39 13.54 -7.61
C ARG A 414 -6.96 13.34 -8.10
N GLY A 415 -6.58 12.09 -8.35
CA GLY A 415 -5.37 11.73 -9.08
C GLY A 415 -4.42 10.84 -8.29
N ALA A 416 -3.11 10.99 -8.53
CA ALA A 416 -2.10 10.02 -8.14
C ALA A 416 -1.55 10.14 -6.71
N ASP A 417 -1.48 11.36 -6.19
CA ASP A 417 -0.75 11.75 -4.97
C ASP A 417 -1.42 13.00 -4.35
N TYR A 418 -1.10 13.33 -3.10
CA TYR A 418 -1.58 14.56 -2.47
C TYR A 418 -0.86 15.80 -3.05
N ARG A 419 -1.59 16.91 -3.20
CA ARG A 419 -1.14 18.14 -3.89
C ARG A 419 -1.02 19.36 -2.99
N GLU A 420 -1.61 19.30 -1.81
CA GLU A 420 -1.80 20.41 -0.87
C GLU A 420 -1.15 20.06 0.47
N ASP A 421 -0.97 21.07 1.32
CA ASP A 421 -0.66 20.82 2.73
C ASP A 421 -1.84 20.07 3.36
N LEU A 422 -1.56 18.91 3.94
CA LEU A 422 -2.58 18.09 4.59
C LEU A 422 -2.96 18.64 5.96
N SER A 423 -2.07 19.36 6.65
CA SER A 423 -2.25 19.79 8.05
C SER A 423 -3.39 20.79 8.27
N GLN A 424 -3.90 21.41 7.19
CA GLN A 424 -5.12 22.23 7.23
C GLN A 424 -6.40 21.40 7.45
N TYR A 425 -6.38 20.09 7.21
CA TYR A 425 -7.55 19.23 7.25
C TYR A 425 -7.74 18.55 8.61
N LYS A 426 -8.99 18.47 9.04
CA LYS A 426 -9.40 17.80 10.28
C LYS A 426 -9.41 16.28 10.15
N VAL A 427 -9.75 15.79 8.96
CA VAL A 427 -9.77 14.37 8.58
C VAL A 427 -9.66 14.22 7.06
N ILE A 428 -9.06 13.12 6.62
CA ILE A 428 -8.97 12.72 5.21
C ILE A 428 -9.85 11.49 4.99
N ILE A 429 -10.75 11.57 4.00
CA ILE A 429 -11.69 10.51 3.65
C ILE A 429 -11.34 10.01 2.24
N HIS A 430 -10.69 8.85 2.19
CA HIS A 430 -10.15 8.29 0.96
C HIS A 430 -11.15 7.34 0.28
N CYS A 431 -11.17 7.29 -1.06
CA CYS A 431 -11.98 6.30 -1.78
C CYS A 431 -11.45 4.85 -1.56
N GLY A 432 -12.17 3.83 -2.05
CA GLY A 432 -11.77 2.42 -1.91
C GLY A 432 -10.46 2.01 -2.60
N GLY A 433 -9.74 2.94 -3.24
CA GLY A 433 -8.39 2.70 -3.75
C GLY A 433 -8.31 1.70 -4.91
N CYS A 434 -9.41 1.42 -5.63
CA CYS A 434 -9.51 0.35 -6.61
C CYS A 434 -8.45 0.39 -7.73
N MET A 435 -7.91 1.58 -8.05
CA MET A 435 -6.86 1.80 -9.05
C MET A 435 -5.42 1.76 -8.47
N LEU A 436 -5.26 1.56 -7.16
CA LEU A 436 -3.97 1.52 -6.44
C LEU A 436 -3.58 0.09 -6.06
N ASN A 437 -2.27 -0.22 -6.14
CA ASN A 437 -1.71 -1.36 -5.42
C ASN A 437 -1.57 -1.04 -3.93
N ARG A 438 -1.35 -2.09 -3.10
CA ARG A 438 -1.19 -1.96 -1.64
C ARG A 438 -0.15 -0.89 -1.28
N ARG A 439 0.98 -0.87 -1.97
CA ARG A 439 2.06 0.11 -1.76
C ARG A 439 1.62 1.57 -1.93
N ALA A 440 0.92 1.88 -3.03
CA ALA A 440 0.43 3.24 -3.30
C ALA A 440 -0.66 3.70 -2.32
N MET A 441 -1.46 2.77 -1.78
CA MET A 441 -2.42 3.07 -0.72
C MET A 441 -1.70 3.32 0.62
N TRP A 442 -0.70 2.50 0.97
CA TRP A 442 0.12 2.67 2.17
C TRP A 442 0.87 4.01 2.15
N SER A 443 1.46 4.43 1.03
CA SER A 443 2.14 5.73 0.91
C SER A 443 1.22 6.92 1.26
N ARG A 444 -0.07 6.85 0.91
CA ARG A 444 -1.07 7.87 1.28
C ARG A 444 -1.41 7.87 2.77
N ILE A 445 -1.48 6.69 3.38
CA ILE A 445 -1.72 6.54 4.82
C ILE A 445 -0.50 7.06 5.60
N GLU A 446 0.72 6.74 5.16
CA GLU A 446 1.97 7.29 5.69
C GLU A 446 2.02 8.82 5.58
N ALA A 447 1.63 9.40 4.43
CA ALA A 447 1.60 10.85 4.25
C ALA A 447 0.61 11.56 5.19
N ALA A 448 -0.57 10.97 5.42
CA ALA A 448 -1.54 11.50 6.39
C ALA A 448 -1.03 11.41 7.83
N LYS A 449 -0.47 10.25 8.22
CA LYS A 449 0.16 10.03 9.54
C LYS A 449 1.33 11.01 9.77
N ALA A 450 2.15 11.28 8.76
CA ALA A 450 3.26 12.22 8.82
C ALA A 450 2.81 13.69 8.96
N ALA A 451 1.63 14.03 8.44
CA ALA A 451 1.00 15.34 8.64
C ALA A 451 0.22 15.46 9.97
N GLY A 452 0.11 14.36 10.75
CA GLY A 452 -0.69 14.31 11.97
C GLY A 452 -2.20 14.28 11.74
N VAL A 453 -2.66 13.98 10.52
CA VAL A 453 -4.07 14.07 10.12
C VAL A 453 -4.71 12.68 10.12
N PRO A 454 -5.83 12.47 10.84
CA PRO A 454 -6.57 11.21 10.78
C PRO A 454 -7.03 10.89 9.36
N ILE A 455 -6.82 9.65 8.92
CA ILE A 455 -7.26 9.17 7.60
C ILE A 455 -8.20 7.98 7.74
N THR A 456 -9.30 7.99 7.00
CA THR A 456 -10.23 6.87 6.88
C THR A 456 -10.64 6.66 5.42
N ASN A 457 -11.59 5.75 5.15
CA ASN A 457 -12.10 5.50 3.80
C ASN A 457 -13.63 5.58 3.70
N TYR A 458 -14.14 5.53 2.46
CA TYR A 458 -15.58 5.61 2.17
C TYR A 458 -16.40 4.54 2.92
N GLY A 459 -15.94 3.28 2.94
CA GLY A 459 -16.66 2.18 3.61
C GLY A 459 -16.80 2.38 5.11
N MET A 460 -15.68 2.75 5.75
CA MET A 460 -15.60 3.03 7.18
C MET A 460 -16.41 4.30 7.55
N THR A 461 -16.39 5.32 6.69
CA THR A 461 -17.20 6.54 6.84
C THR A 461 -18.70 6.24 6.75
N ILE A 462 -19.10 5.35 5.84
CA ILE A 462 -20.50 4.90 5.72
C ILE A 462 -20.91 4.10 6.95
N ALA A 463 -20.08 3.18 7.43
CA ALA A 463 -20.35 2.44 8.67
C ALA A 463 -20.48 3.38 9.89
N TYR A 464 -19.64 4.41 9.97
CA TYR A 464 -19.72 5.45 11.01
C TYR A 464 -21.01 6.27 10.95
N THR A 465 -21.36 6.85 9.79
CA THR A 465 -22.56 7.71 9.68
C THR A 465 -23.83 6.90 9.98
N ARG A 466 -23.90 5.64 9.52
CA ARG A 466 -24.98 4.70 9.83
C ARG A 466 -24.98 4.15 11.25
N GLY A 467 -23.92 4.36 12.04
CA GLY A 467 -23.84 3.94 13.45
C GLY A 467 -23.45 2.47 13.68
N ILE A 468 -22.99 1.77 12.63
CA ILE A 468 -22.67 0.33 12.65
C ILE A 468 -21.14 0.06 12.63
N LEU A 469 -20.30 1.09 12.77
CA LEU A 469 -18.84 1.00 12.64
C LEU A 469 -18.22 -0.08 13.52
N GLU A 470 -18.61 -0.16 14.79
CA GLU A 470 -17.97 -1.09 15.74
C GLU A 470 -18.38 -2.53 15.46
N ARG A 471 -19.67 -2.82 15.18
CA ARG A 471 -20.12 -4.15 14.70
C ARG A 471 -19.43 -4.54 13.38
N ALA A 472 -19.24 -3.58 12.48
CA ALA A 472 -18.56 -3.77 11.21
C ALA A 472 -17.03 -4.04 11.34
N LEU A 473 -16.47 -3.82 12.53
CA LEU A 473 -15.05 -4.00 12.87
C LEU A 473 -14.78 -5.11 13.90
N GLU A 474 -15.81 -5.60 14.58
CA GLU A 474 -15.78 -6.77 15.47
C GLU A 474 -15.04 -7.99 14.88
N PRO A 475 -15.16 -8.34 13.57
CA PRO A 475 -14.47 -9.48 12.98
C PRO A 475 -12.93 -9.36 12.85
N PHE A 476 -12.30 -8.31 13.39
CA PHE A 476 -10.88 -8.01 13.16
C PHE A 476 -10.04 -7.67 14.43
N ASP A 477 -10.62 -7.74 15.63
CA ASP A 477 -9.94 -7.46 16.92
C ASP A 477 -9.24 -6.06 17.02
N LEU A 478 -10.00 -4.95 16.88
CA LEU A 478 -9.48 -3.57 16.62
C LEU A 478 -9.70 -2.45 17.66
#